data_AF-A0A1C7MDV4-F1
#
_entry.id   AF-A0A1C7MDV4-F1
#
_cell.length_a   1.000
_cell.length_b   1.000
_cell.length_c   1.000
_cell.angle_alpha   90.00
_cell.angle_beta   90.00
_cell.angle_gamma   90.00
#
_symmetry.space_group_name_H-M   'P 1'
#
loop_
_entity.id
_entity.type
_entity.pdbx_description
1 polymer ?
#
loop_
_entity_poly.entity_id
_entity_poly.type
_entity_poly.pdbx_seq_one_letter_code
_entity_poly.pdbx_strand_id
1 'polypeptide(L)'
;MSQDPAEQNIQMWKVKKLIKSLDAARGYALSRGQYRSQCVRFPAIIQRSAHDSTSGSNISYAMLTQEYGTASNIKSRVNRLSVLAAITSTQQRLKLYNRVPPNGLVLFVGTILTDEGKEKKVSFDFEPHKPINTSLYLCDNKFHTEALQELLESDSKFGFIVMDGNGTLFGTVAGNTRESALRFARLRDEKRHNYVRKVAELAVQHFITNDKVNVTGLVLAGSADFKTELSQSDMFDQRLVAKIIKVVDVSYCGENGFNQAIELAGESLANVKFVQEKKLIQRYFDEISQDTGKYCFGIDDTLKALDLGAVETLIVWENLDVTRYVLRNAAGGDYHSLKQGAREGQRKIHG
;
A
#
# COMPACT_ATOMS: atom_id res chain seq x y z
N MET A 1 -6.87 14.97 -10.06
CA MET A 1 -7.81 14.47 -9.03
C MET A 1 -6.98 14.01 -7.85
N SER A 2 -6.90 14.83 -6.82
CA SER A 2 -6.17 14.51 -5.58
C SER A 2 -6.96 13.44 -4.83
N GLN A 3 -6.61 12.17 -5.02
CA GLN A 3 -7.11 11.09 -4.17
C GLN A 3 -6.70 11.39 -2.73
N ASP A 4 -7.67 11.30 -1.82
CA ASP A 4 -7.42 11.45 -0.39
C ASP A 4 -6.39 10.40 0.05
N PRO A 5 -5.34 10.75 0.81
CA PRO A 5 -4.41 9.76 1.37
C PRO A 5 -5.13 8.61 2.11
N ALA A 6 -6.30 8.86 2.70
CA ALA A 6 -7.11 7.81 3.33
C ALA A 6 -7.65 6.79 2.31
N GLU A 7 -8.16 7.25 1.17
CA GLU A 7 -8.65 6.36 0.10
C GLU A 7 -7.52 5.53 -0.50
N GLN A 8 -6.33 6.14 -0.69
CA GLN A 8 -5.15 5.41 -1.16
C GLN A 8 -4.74 4.31 -0.18
N ASN A 9 -4.81 4.57 1.13
CA ASN A 9 -4.56 3.55 2.15
C ASN A 9 -5.59 2.40 2.09
N ILE A 10 -6.87 2.70 1.82
CA ILE A 10 -7.91 1.67 1.66
C ILE A 10 -7.64 0.82 0.41
N GLN A 11 -7.24 1.42 -0.71
CA GLN A 11 -6.87 0.66 -1.91
C GLN A 11 -5.64 -0.22 -1.62
N MET A 12 -4.64 0.31 -0.93
CA MET A 12 -3.47 -0.45 -0.51
C MET A 12 -3.84 -1.63 0.39
N TRP A 13 -4.79 -1.44 1.31
CA TRP A 13 -5.32 -2.51 2.16
C TRP A 13 -6.03 -3.60 1.35
N LYS A 14 -6.85 -3.24 0.36
CA LYS A 14 -7.52 -4.20 -0.54
C LYS A 14 -6.50 -5.08 -1.28
N VAL A 15 -5.43 -4.47 -1.80
CA VAL A 15 -4.37 -5.21 -2.50
C VAL A 15 -3.59 -6.09 -1.52
N LYS A 16 -3.26 -5.63 -0.31
CA LYS A 16 -2.63 -6.47 0.73
C LYS A 16 -3.48 -7.68 1.10
N LYS A 17 -4.79 -7.49 1.28
CA LYS A 17 -5.73 -8.58 1.56
C LYS A 17 -5.82 -9.56 0.42
N LEU A 18 -5.80 -9.07 -0.83
CA LEU A 18 -5.73 -9.90 -2.02
C LEU A 18 -4.45 -10.73 -2.04
N ILE A 19 -3.27 -10.13 -1.81
CA ILE A 19 -1.99 -10.86 -1.76
C ILE A 19 -2.02 -11.93 -0.67
N LYS A 20 -2.49 -11.61 0.54
CA LYS A 20 -2.64 -12.59 1.61
C LYS A 20 -3.54 -13.76 1.20
N SER A 21 -4.62 -13.49 0.47
CA SER A 21 -5.50 -14.54 -0.06
C SER A 21 -4.86 -15.36 -1.18
N LEU A 22 -4.04 -14.75 -2.03
CA LEU A 22 -3.31 -15.42 -3.11
C LEU A 22 -2.17 -16.29 -2.57
N ASP A 23 -1.46 -15.83 -1.54
CA ASP A 23 -0.41 -16.60 -0.86
C ASP A 23 -0.97 -17.77 -0.05
N ALA A 24 -2.15 -17.59 0.55
CA ALA A 24 -2.88 -18.67 1.23
C ALA A 24 -3.46 -19.68 0.22
N ALA A 25 -3.82 -19.22 -0.97
CA ALA A 25 -4.27 -20.07 -2.07
C ALA A 25 -3.10 -20.81 -2.74
N ARG A 26 -2.36 -21.61 -1.97
CA ARG A 26 -1.43 -22.60 -2.52
C ARG A 26 -2.22 -23.79 -3.00
N GLY A 27 -1.96 -24.24 -4.23
CA GLY A 27 -2.33 -25.60 -4.62
C GLY A 27 -1.64 -26.57 -3.65
N TYR A 28 -2.38 -27.49 -3.05
CA TYR A 28 -1.80 -28.51 -2.17
C TYR A 28 -0.74 -29.30 -2.94
N ALA A 29 0.54 -29.14 -2.56
CA ALA A 29 1.54 -30.14 -2.85
C ALA A 29 1.27 -31.34 -1.93
N LEU A 30 0.85 -32.47 -2.51
CA LEU A 30 0.63 -33.72 -1.78
C LEU A 30 1.90 -34.16 -1.05
N SER A 31 1.83 -34.23 0.28
CA SER A 31 2.85 -34.87 1.10
C SER A 31 2.92 -36.37 0.79
N ARG A 32 4.14 -36.84 0.47
CA ARG A 32 4.59 -38.25 0.42
C ARG A 32 3.79 -39.18 -0.50
N GLY A 33 4.37 -39.47 -1.68
CA GLY A 33 4.32 -40.83 -2.25
C GLY A 33 3.17 -41.21 -3.19
N GLN A 34 2.34 -40.27 -3.66
CA GLN A 34 1.32 -40.57 -4.67
C GLN A 34 1.21 -39.42 -5.69
N TYR A 35 1.66 -39.68 -6.93
CA TYR A 35 1.62 -38.74 -8.04
C TYR A 35 0.17 -38.51 -8.50
N ARG A 36 -0.49 -37.49 -7.94
CA ARG A 36 -1.58 -36.75 -8.60
C ARG A 36 -1.08 -35.34 -8.87
N SER A 37 -0.49 -35.14 -10.05
CA SER A 37 -0.02 -33.83 -10.53
C SER A 37 -1.20 -32.92 -10.85
N GLN A 38 -1.80 -32.31 -9.82
CA GLN A 38 -2.81 -31.27 -9.95
C GLN A 38 -2.12 -29.93 -9.67
N CYS A 39 -1.21 -29.56 -10.58
CA CYS A 39 -0.52 -28.28 -10.55
C CYS A 39 -1.39 -27.24 -11.24
N VAL A 40 -2.00 -26.37 -10.46
CA VAL A 40 -2.69 -25.18 -10.91
C VAL A 40 -1.62 -24.19 -11.32
N ARG A 41 -1.50 -23.86 -12.62
CA ARG A 41 -0.51 -22.88 -13.05
C ARG A 41 -1.13 -21.58 -13.52
N PHE A 42 -0.62 -20.50 -12.95
CA PHE A 42 -1.18 -19.16 -13.05
C PHE A 42 -0.36 -18.32 -14.01
N PRO A 43 -0.86 -17.90 -15.19
CA PRO A 43 -0.22 -16.80 -15.91
C PRO A 43 -0.38 -15.52 -15.09
N ALA A 44 0.67 -15.12 -14.39
CA ALA A 44 0.78 -13.76 -13.87
C ALA A 44 1.19 -12.88 -15.06
N ILE A 45 0.33 -12.00 -15.54
CA ILE A 45 0.72 -11.00 -16.54
C ILE A 45 0.91 -9.68 -15.80
N ILE A 46 2.15 -9.23 -15.73
CA ILE A 46 2.48 -7.85 -15.36
C ILE A 46 2.80 -7.14 -16.67
N GLN A 47 1.91 -6.25 -17.11
CA GLN A 47 2.17 -5.42 -18.29
C GLN A 47 2.62 -4.02 -17.87
N ARG A 48 3.81 -3.66 -18.36
CA ARG A 48 4.45 -2.35 -18.19
C ARG A 48 3.61 -1.24 -18.83
N SER A 49 3.58 -0.09 -18.16
CA SER A 49 3.29 1.19 -18.80
C SER A 49 4.59 1.75 -19.37
N ALA A 50 4.76 1.66 -20.69
CA ALA A 50 5.75 2.45 -21.39
C ALA A 50 5.28 2.71 -22.82
N HIS A 51 4.79 3.92 -23.03
CA HIS A 51 5.12 4.78 -24.18
C HIS A 51 5.35 4.10 -25.54
N ASP A 52 4.45 3.22 -25.97
CA ASP A 52 4.25 3.01 -27.40
C ASP A 52 2.79 2.64 -27.69
N SER A 53 2.15 3.49 -28.47
CA SER A 53 0.69 3.63 -28.53
C SER A 53 0.01 2.62 -29.44
N THR A 54 0.66 1.52 -29.86
CA THR A 54 0.07 0.64 -30.88
C THR A 54 0.34 -0.87 -30.76
N SER A 55 1.21 -1.35 -29.85
CA SER A 55 1.67 -2.76 -29.92
C SER A 55 1.59 -3.57 -28.61
N GLY A 56 1.26 -2.95 -27.47
CA GLY A 56 1.29 -3.62 -26.17
C GLY A 56 0.23 -4.72 -25.97
N SER A 57 -0.96 -4.59 -26.56
CA SER A 57 -2.03 -5.60 -26.49
C SER A 57 -1.79 -6.79 -27.44
N ASN A 58 -1.14 -6.55 -28.58
CA ASN A 58 -0.90 -7.56 -29.59
C ASN A 58 0.25 -8.51 -29.21
N ILE A 59 1.28 -8.01 -28.52
CA ILE A 59 2.43 -8.83 -28.11
C ILE A 59 2.02 -9.89 -27.08
N SER A 60 1.20 -9.54 -26.09
CA SER A 60 0.71 -10.49 -25.08
C SER A 60 -0.36 -11.45 -25.64
N TYR A 61 -1.24 -11.01 -26.54
CA TYR A 61 -2.21 -11.91 -27.17
C TYR A 61 -1.54 -12.94 -28.12
N ALA A 62 -0.54 -12.50 -28.89
CA ALA A 62 0.25 -13.38 -29.74
C ALA A 62 1.06 -14.39 -28.92
N MET A 63 1.72 -13.92 -27.85
CA MET A 63 2.45 -14.79 -26.91
C MET A 63 1.52 -15.83 -26.27
N LEU A 64 0.33 -15.43 -25.79
CA LEU A 64 -0.63 -16.36 -25.20
C LEU A 64 -1.16 -17.39 -26.21
N THR A 65 -1.26 -17.01 -27.49
CA THR A 65 -1.66 -17.93 -28.57
C THR A 65 -0.57 -18.96 -28.83
N GLN A 66 0.70 -18.55 -28.80
CA GLN A 66 1.85 -19.45 -28.89
C GLN A 66 1.91 -20.40 -27.66
N GLU A 67 1.72 -19.87 -26.45
CA GLU A 67 1.67 -20.65 -25.21
C GLU A 67 0.52 -21.66 -25.21
N TYR A 68 -0.64 -21.31 -25.79
CA TYR A 68 -1.76 -22.24 -25.96
C TYR A 68 -1.37 -23.43 -26.85
N GLY A 69 -0.64 -23.17 -27.95
CA GLY A 69 -0.12 -24.21 -28.85
C GLY A 69 0.87 -25.13 -28.14
N THR A 70 1.81 -24.58 -27.39
CA THR A 70 2.79 -25.33 -26.60
C THR A 70 2.13 -26.15 -25.49
N ALA A 71 1.13 -25.59 -24.81
CA ALA A 71 0.39 -26.26 -23.74
C ALA A 71 -0.40 -27.48 -24.23
N SER A 72 -0.80 -27.53 -25.50
CA SER A 72 -1.49 -28.68 -26.10
C SER A 72 -0.63 -29.97 -26.08
N ASN A 73 0.70 -29.81 -26.13
CA ASN A 73 1.68 -30.90 -26.13
C ASN A 73 1.97 -31.48 -24.73
N ILE A 74 1.32 -30.98 -23.68
CA ILE A 74 1.49 -31.49 -22.31
C ILE A 74 0.93 -32.92 -22.22
N LYS A 75 1.77 -33.87 -21.76
CA LYS A 75 1.43 -35.30 -21.63
C LYS A 75 0.36 -35.60 -20.58
N SER A 76 0.35 -34.86 -19.46
CA SER A 76 -0.65 -35.04 -18.41
C SER A 76 -1.99 -34.43 -18.82
N ARG A 77 -3.03 -35.26 -19.00
CA ARG A 77 -4.38 -34.83 -19.41
C ARG A 77 -4.97 -33.77 -18.48
N VAL A 78 -4.84 -33.96 -17.16
CA VAL A 78 -5.42 -33.05 -16.15
C VAL A 78 -4.70 -31.70 -16.19
N ASN A 79 -3.37 -31.71 -16.13
CA ASN A 79 -2.57 -30.47 -16.18
C ASN A 79 -2.77 -29.71 -17.50
N ARG A 80 -2.88 -30.43 -18.62
CA ARG A 80 -3.17 -29.81 -19.92
C ARG A 80 -4.50 -29.07 -19.92
N LEU A 81 -5.57 -29.69 -19.44
CA LEU A 81 -6.90 -29.05 -19.38
C LEU A 81 -6.91 -27.81 -18.48
N SER A 82 -6.23 -27.87 -17.34
CA SER A 82 -6.12 -26.72 -16.43
C SER A 82 -5.35 -25.55 -17.04
N VAL A 83 -4.22 -25.82 -17.71
CA VAL A 83 -3.41 -24.78 -18.35
C VAL A 83 -4.14 -24.16 -19.54
N LEU A 84 -4.77 -24.97 -20.41
CA LEU A 84 -5.54 -24.46 -21.54
C LEU A 84 -6.72 -23.58 -21.05
N ALA A 85 -7.44 -24.02 -20.02
CA ALA A 85 -8.54 -23.25 -19.44
C ALA A 85 -8.08 -21.92 -18.83
N ALA A 86 -6.91 -21.90 -18.17
CA ALA A 86 -6.32 -20.68 -17.62
C ALA A 86 -5.94 -19.69 -18.73
N ILE A 87 -5.26 -20.16 -19.79
CA ILE A 87 -4.88 -19.31 -20.93
C ILE A 87 -6.12 -18.74 -21.63
N THR A 88 -7.15 -19.55 -21.87
CA THR A 88 -8.41 -19.08 -22.47
C THR A 88 -9.09 -18.03 -21.60
N SER A 89 -9.14 -18.24 -20.27
CA SER A 89 -9.71 -17.26 -19.34
C SER A 89 -8.91 -15.95 -19.33
N THR A 90 -7.58 -16.03 -19.40
CA THR A 90 -6.69 -14.86 -19.50
C THR A 90 -6.93 -14.08 -20.80
N GLN A 91 -7.03 -14.78 -21.93
CA GLN A 91 -7.33 -14.16 -23.22
C GLN A 91 -8.70 -13.46 -23.23
N GLN A 92 -9.71 -14.05 -22.61
CA GLN A 92 -11.04 -13.44 -22.50
C GLN A 92 -11.02 -12.15 -21.68
N ARG A 93 -10.26 -12.11 -20.58
CA ARG A 93 -10.14 -10.90 -19.76
C ARG A 93 -9.33 -9.80 -20.43
N LEU A 94 -8.24 -10.16 -21.12
CA LEU A 94 -7.45 -9.19 -21.87
C LEU A 94 -8.27 -8.52 -22.98
N LYS A 95 -9.23 -9.21 -23.60
CA LYS A 95 -10.15 -8.62 -24.58
C LYS A 95 -11.06 -7.53 -24.00
N LEU A 96 -11.28 -7.50 -22.69
CA LEU A 96 -12.06 -6.42 -22.03
C LEU A 96 -11.28 -5.09 -22.01
N TYR A 97 -9.95 -5.14 -22.13
CA TYR A 97 -9.09 -3.97 -22.09
C TYR A 97 -8.67 -3.55 -23.49
N ASN A 98 -9.16 -2.41 -23.96
CA ASN A 98 -8.75 -1.83 -25.24
C ASN A 98 -7.32 -1.25 -25.20
N ARG A 99 -6.88 -0.77 -24.02
CA ARG A 99 -5.56 -0.22 -23.77
C ARG A 99 -5.12 -0.57 -22.35
N VAL A 100 -3.81 -0.78 -22.16
CA VAL A 100 -3.24 -0.98 -20.82
C VAL A 100 -3.40 0.33 -20.04
N PRO A 101 -3.92 0.30 -18.79
CA PRO A 101 -4.03 1.46 -17.93
C PRO A 101 -2.67 2.13 -17.65
N PRO A 102 -2.64 3.42 -17.25
CA PRO A 102 -1.41 4.19 -17.10
C PRO A 102 -0.46 3.65 -16.02
N ASN A 103 -0.96 2.98 -14.98
CA ASN A 103 -0.12 2.39 -13.95
C ASN A 103 0.25 0.92 -14.23
N GLY A 104 -0.22 0.36 -15.36
CA GLY A 104 -0.02 -1.03 -15.74
C GLY A 104 -1.23 -1.91 -15.43
N LEU A 105 -1.11 -3.20 -15.77
CA LEU A 105 -2.15 -4.18 -15.53
C LEU A 105 -1.57 -5.41 -14.85
N VAL A 106 -2.24 -5.86 -13.78
CA VAL A 106 -1.92 -7.09 -13.05
C VAL A 106 -3.06 -8.06 -13.24
N LEU A 107 -2.74 -9.26 -13.72
CA LEU A 107 -3.70 -10.33 -13.93
C LEU A 107 -3.24 -11.62 -13.23
N PHE A 108 -4.11 -12.18 -12.40
CA PHE A 108 -3.95 -13.49 -11.77
C PHE A 108 -5.09 -14.40 -12.17
N VAL A 109 -4.79 -15.49 -12.88
CA VAL A 109 -5.82 -16.45 -13.35
C VAL A 109 -5.41 -17.87 -12.99
N GLY A 110 -6.30 -18.63 -12.38
CA GLY A 110 -6.13 -20.07 -12.24
C GLY A 110 -7.26 -20.73 -11.44
N THR A 111 -7.01 -21.91 -10.92
CA THR A 111 -8.04 -22.74 -10.27
C THR A 111 -7.62 -23.08 -8.86
N ILE A 112 -8.20 -22.46 -7.84
CA ILE A 112 -7.85 -22.75 -6.44
C ILE A 112 -8.79 -23.82 -5.88
N LEU A 113 -8.29 -24.66 -4.97
CA LEU A 113 -9.14 -25.56 -4.22
C LEU A 113 -9.74 -24.79 -3.03
N THR A 114 -11.05 -24.89 -2.84
CA THR A 114 -11.71 -24.36 -1.64
C THR A 114 -11.60 -25.36 -0.49
N ASP A 115 -11.85 -24.91 0.75
CA ASP A 115 -11.82 -25.76 1.95
C ASP A 115 -12.79 -26.96 1.86
N GLU A 116 -13.82 -26.86 1.03
CA GLU A 116 -14.75 -27.96 0.72
C GLU A 116 -14.20 -29.00 -0.27
N GLY A 117 -12.95 -28.87 -0.70
CA GLY A 117 -12.32 -29.74 -1.70
C GLY A 117 -12.82 -29.52 -3.13
N LYS A 118 -13.65 -28.50 -3.37
CA LYS A 118 -14.14 -28.14 -4.71
C LYS A 118 -13.16 -27.23 -5.44
N GLU A 119 -12.95 -27.50 -6.72
CA GLU A 119 -12.16 -26.65 -7.62
C GLU A 119 -12.95 -25.37 -7.96
N LYS A 120 -12.37 -24.20 -7.65
CA LYS A 120 -12.92 -22.89 -7.99
C LYS A 120 -11.99 -22.17 -8.95
N LYS A 121 -12.50 -21.82 -10.12
CA LYS A 121 -11.79 -20.94 -11.06
C LYS A 121 -11.80 -19.51 -10.49
N VAL A 122 -10.63 -18.92 -10.34
CA VAL A 122 -10.43 -17.55 -9.89
C VAL A 122 -9.71 -16.75 -10.97
N SER A 123 -10.19 -15.53 -11.19
CA SER A 123 -9.54 -14.56 -12.05
C SER A 123 -9.64 -13.19 -11.38
N PHE A 124 -8.48 -12.59 -11.13
CA PHE A 124 -8.35 -11.27 -10.54
C PHE A 124 -7.58 -10.38 -11.51
N ASP A 125 -8.15 -9.22 -11.81
CA ASP A 125 -7.62 -8.17 -12.67
C ASP A 125 -7.75 -6.85 -11.94
N PHE A 126 -6.64 -6.12 -11.81
CA PHE A 126 -6.65 -4.78 -11.23
C PHE A 126 -5.47 -3.94 -11.73
N GLU A 127 -5.63 -2.63 -11.63
CA GLU A 127 -4.58 -1.65 -11.86
C GLU A 127 -3.85 -1.35 -10.53
N PRO A 128 -2.51 -1.41 -10.48
CA PRO A 128 -1.74 -1.10 -9.28
C PRO A 128 -1.73 0.40 -8.98
N HIS A 129 -1.50 0.77 -7.72
CA HIS A 129 -1.47 2.18 -7.28
C HIS A 129 -0.25 2.95 -7.79
N LYS A 130 0.85 2.24 -8.04
CA LYS A 130 2.12 2.76 -8.59
C LYS A 130 2.38 2.13 -9.96
N PRO A 131 2.96 2.88 -10.90
CA PRO A 131 3.35 2.34 -12.20
C PRO A 131 4.43 1.27 -12.04
N ILE A 132 4.23 0.13 -12.72
CA ILE A 132 5.17 -0.99 -12.71
C ILE A 132 6.08 -0.93 -13.94
N ASN A 133 7.38 -1.04 -13.72
CA ASN A 133 8.39 -1.08 -14.79
C ASN A 133 8.78 -2.49 -15.24
N THR A 134 8.40 -3.51 -14.48
CA THR A 134 8.71 -4.91 -14.76
C THR A 134 7.57 -5.56 -15.55
N SER A 135 7.93 -6.41 -16.52
CA SER A 135 6.99 -7.32 -17.18
C SER A 135 7.35 -8.75 -16.84
N LEU A 136 6.43 -9.48 -16.23
CA LEU A 136 6.64 -10.87 -15.82
C LEU A 136 5.48 -11.72 -16.37
N TYR A 137 5.84 -12.87 -16.94
CA TYR A 137 4.94 -13.97 -17.30
C TYR A 137 5.53 -15.26 -16.73
N LEU A 138 4.85 -15.84 -15.76
CA LEU A 138 5.26 -17.09 -15.11
C LEU A 138 4.05 -18.02 -15.06
N CYS A 139 4.28 -19.32 -15.07
CA CYS A 139 3.26 -20.37 -15.05
C CYS A 139 3.72 -21.42 -14.03
N ASP A 140 3.38 -21.23 -12.75
CA ASP A 140 3.84 -22.06 -11.63
C ASP A 140 2.70 -22.46 -10.69
N ASN A 141 2.92 -23.42 -9.79
CA ASN A 141 1.95 -23.98 -8.84
C ASN A 141 1.51 -23.01 -7.73
N LYS A 142 2.12 -21.82 -7.68
CA LYS A 142 1.86 -20.73 -6.73
C LYS A 142 1.71 -19.42 -7.48
N PHE A 143 0.99 -18.48 -6.89
CA PHE A 143 1.00 -17.10 -7.35
C PHE A 143 2.30 -16.42 -6.94
N HIS A 144 2.95 -15.73 -7.89
CA HIS A 144 4.11 -14.89 -7.61
C HIS A 144 3.63 -13.47 -7.30
N THR A 145 3.71 -13.09 -6.03
CA THR A 145 3.26 -11.79 -5.50
C THR A 145 4.42 -10.88 -5.11
N GLU A 146 5.67 -11.34 -5.24
CA GLU A 146 6.90 -10.66 -4.82
C GLU A 146 7.00 -9.23 -5.41
N ALA A 147 6.76 -9.08 -6.72
CA ALA A 147 6.79 -7.77 -7.38
C ALA A 147 5.71 -6.80 -6.87
N LEU A 148 4.56 -7.31 -6.39
CA LEU A 148 3.52 -6.48 -5.79
C LEU A 148 3.85 -6.12 -4.35
N GLN A 149 4.53 -7.00 -3.63
CA GLN A 149 4.91 -6.77 -2.25
C GLN A 149 5.89 -5.59 -2.15
N GLU A 150 6.87 -5.51 -3.06
CA GLU A 150 7.79 -4.37 -3.19
C GLU A 150 7.04 -3.06 -3.47
N LEU A 151 6.03 -3.10 -4.34
CA LEU A 151 5.22 -1.91 -4.66
C LEU A 151 4.30 -1.47 -3.51
N LEU A 152 3.94 -2.40 -2.61
CA LEU A 152 3.12 -2.14 -1.42
C LEU A 152 3.94 -1.73 -0.20
N GLU A 153 5.27 -1.81 -0.26
CA GLU A 153 6.12 -1.08 0.66
C GLU A 153 5.82 0.41 0.46
N SER A 154 5.22 0.98 1.51
CA SER A 154 4.71 2.32 1.47
C SER A 154 5.87 3.30 1.51
N ASP A 155 6.24 3.83 0.36
CA ASP A 155 7.13 4.98 0.29
C ASP A 155 6.40 6.23 0.77
N SER A 156 6.23 6.36 2.09
CA SER A 156 5.95 7.66 2.68
C SER A 156 7.19 8.51 2.45
N LYS A 157 7.05 9.62 1.70
CA LYS A 157 8.16 10.50 1.39
C LYS A 157 8.47 11.34 2.63
N PHE A 158 9.62 11.11 3.25
CA PHE A 158 10.10 11.87 4.39
C PHE A 158 11.14 12.89 3.95
N GLY A 159 11.02 14.10 4.48
CA GLY A 159 12.00 15.17 4.27
C GLY A 159 13.04 15.15 5.36
N PHE A 160 14.28 15.45 4.99
CA PHE A 160 15.39 15.65 5.91
C PHE A 160 16.02 17.00 5.63
N ILE A 161 16.29 17.75 6.70
CA ILE A 161 17.05 18.98 6.66
C ILE A 161 18.27 18.75 7.54
N VAL A 162 19.45 18.67 6.94
CA VAL A 162 20.70 18.57 7.68
C VAL A 162 21.34 19.95 7.69
N MET A 163 21.40 20.58 8.87
CA MET A 163 21.98 21.91 9.08
C MET A 163 23.35 21.82 9.73
N ASP A 164 24.29 22.60 9.20
CA ASP A 164 25.63 22.72 9.74
C ASP A 164 26.22 24.12 9.51
N GLY A 165 27.24 24.48 10.29
CA GLY A 165 27.96 25.73 10.15
C GLY A 165 28.64 25.95 8.79
N ASN A 166 28.83 24.90 7.98
CA ASN A 166 29.43 24.98 6.65
C ASN A 166 28.40 24.95 5.50
N GLY A 167 27.15 24.57 5.77
CA GLY A 167 26.13 24.42 4.74
C GLY A 167 24.91 23.62 5.19
N THR A 168 23.87 23.62 4.35
CA THR A 168 22.68 22.77 4.52
C THR A 168 22.57 21.76 3.40
N LEU A 169 22.08 20.57 3.73
CA LEU A 169 21.65 19.56 2.78
C LEU A 169 20.15 19.31 2.97
N PHE A 170 19.41 19.39 1.88
CA PHE A 170 18.03 18.93 1.83
C PHE A 170 18.00 17.55 1.18
N GLY A 171 17.20 16.65 1.71
CA GLY A 171 17.07 15.31 1.18
C GLY A 171 15.68 14.78 1.38
N THR A 172 15.26 13.89 0.51
CA THR A 172 14.03 13.14 0.67
C THR A 172 14.32 11.65 0.61
N VAL A 173 13.66 10.91 1.49
CA VAL A 173 13.75 9.44 1.55
C VAL A 173 12.36 8.89 1.33
N ALA A 174 12.26 7.95 0.40
CA ALA A 174 11.03 7.29 0.00
C ALA A 174 11.32 5.78 -0.08
N GLY A 175 11.02 5.07 1.01
CA GLY A 175 11.42 3.67 1.19
C GLY A 175 12.93 3.50 1.10
N ASN A 176 13.40 2.67 0.17
CA ASN A 176 14.82 2.44 -0.08
C ASN A 176 15.46 3.48 -1.00
N THR A 177 14.66 4.38 -1.60
CA THR A 177 15.15 5.40 -2.52
C THR A 177 15.54 6.66 -1.75
N ARG A 178 16.78 7.10 -1.90
CA ARG A 178 17.30 8.35 -1.34
C ARG A 178 17.56 9.36 -2.46
N GLU A 179 17.02 10.56 -2.31
CA GLU A 179 17.28 11.69 -3.19
C GLU A 179 17.84 12.84 -2.36
N SER A 180 19.12 13.15 -2.51
CA SER A 180 19.73 14.35 -1.92
C SER A 180 19.53 15.51 -2.90
N ALA A 181 18.74 16.50 -2.49
CA ALA A 181 18.43 17.67 -3.30
C ALA A 181 19.18 18.87 -2.71
N LEU A 182 20.25 19.27 -3.39
CA LEU A 182 21.01 20.50 -3.17
C LEU A 182 21.82 20.59 -1.86
N ARG A 183 23.13 20.88 -2.02
CA ARG A 183 24.01 21.35 -0.96
C ARG A 183 24.19 22.85 -1.11
N PHE A 184 23.77 23.63 -0.12
CA PHE A 184 24.12 25.04 -0.06
C PHE A 184 25.37 25.18 0.80
N ALA A 185 26.47 25.67 0.23
CA ALA A 185 27.65 26.07 0.99
C ALA A 185 27.40 27.44 1.62
N ARG A 186 27.79 27.60 2.88
CA ARG A 186 27.72 28.89 3.58
C ARG A 186 28.66 29.88 2.90
N LEU A 187 28.14 31.01 2.40
CA LEU A 187 28.99 32.19 2.15
C LEU A 187 29.42 32.72 3.51
N ARG A 188 30.74 32.89 3.69
CA ARG A 188 31.42 33.12 4.98
C ARG A 188 31.00 34.39 5.76
N ASP A 189 30.09 35.22 5.22
CA ASP A 189 29.80 36.56 5.75
C ASP A 189 28.35 36.82 6.19
N GLU A 190 27.47 35.82 6.28
CA GLU A 190 26.10 36.02 6.77
C GLU A 190 25.96 35.82 8.30
N LYS A 191 25.30 36.77 8.96
CA LYS A 191 24.83 36.67 10.36
C LYS A 191 24.00 35.39 10.53
N ARG A 192 24.13 34.69 11.67
CA ARG A 192 23.42 33.41 11.97
C ARG A 192 21.92 33.46 11.63
N HIS A 193 21.26 34.58 11.93
CA HIS A 193 19.85 34.81 11.64
C HIS A 193 19.51 34.78 10.13
N ASN A 194 20.38 35.33 9.26
CA ASN A 194 20.18 35.32 7.81
C ASN A 194 20.32 33.91 7.25
N TYR A 195 21.23 33.11 7.82
CA TYR A 195 21.38 31.72 7.45
C TYR A 195 20.13 30.90 7.78
N VAL A 196 19.57 31.02 9.00
CA VAL A 196 18.33 30.34 9.38
C VAL A 196 17.16 30.77 8.50
N ARG A 197 17.05 32.07 8.19
CA ARG A 197 16.03 32.59 7.25
C ARG A 197 16.14 31.96 5.87
N LYS A 198 17.34 31.91 5.30
CA LYS A 198 17.58 31.34 3.98
C LYS A 198 17.26 29.85 3.94
N VAL A 199 17.57 29.13 5.00
CA VAL A 199 17.22 27.70 5.13
C VAL A 199 15.70 27.51 5.20
N ALA A 200 14.98 28.36 5.93
CA ALA A 200 13.52 28.32 5.98
C ALA A 200 12.88 28.59 4.60
N GLU A 201 13.38 29.57 3.86
CA GLU A 201 12.92 29.87 2.49
C GLU A 201 13.16 28.71 1.52
N LEU A 202 14.35 28.10 1.57
CA LEU A 202 14.67 26.92 0.74
C LEU A 202 13.84 25.70 1.13
N ALA A 203 13.54 25.51 2.41
CA ALA A 203 12.67 24.43 2.87
C ALA A 203 11.26 24.56 2.27
N VAL A 204 10.72 25.78 2.17
CA VAL A 204 9.44 26.04 1.50
C VAL A 204 9.52 25.64 0.02
N GLN A 205 10.58 26.04 -0.69
CA GLN A 205 10.74 25.71 -2.12
C GLN A 205 10.85 24.19 -2.38
N HIS A 206 11.50 23.45 -1.49
CA HIS A 206 11.72 22.01 -1.66
C HIS A 206 10.57 21.14 -1.14
N PHE A 207 9.93 21.53 -0.03
CA PHE A 207 8.92 20.71 0.64
C PHE A 207 7.47 21.16 0.43
N ILE A 208 7.25 22.33 -0.18
CA ILE A 208 5.91 22.82 -0.51
C ILE A 208 5.76 22.85 -2.03
N THR A 209 4.72 22.21 -2.53
CA THR A 209 4.36 22.23 -3.96
C THR A 209 2.85 22.44 -4.06
N ASN A 210 2.41 23.45 -4.80
CA ASN A 210 0.98 23.82 -4.91
C ASN A 210 0.32 24.02 -3.54
N ASP A 211 0.94 24.81 -2.65
CA ASP A 211 0.45 25.11 -1.29
C ASP A 211 0.28 23.90 -0.35
N LYS A 212 0.66 22.70 -0.78
CA LYS A 212 0.60 21.48 0.03
C LYS A 212 2.01 20.96 0.30
N VAL A 213 2.21 20.48 1.53
CA VAL A 213 3.45 19.83 1.92
C VAL A 213 3.55 18.51 1.14
N ASN A 214 4.66 18.31 0.43
CA ASN A 214 4.90 17.14 -0.41
C ASN A 214 5.45 15.93 0.37
N VAL A 215 5.86 16.14 1.62
CA VAL A 215 6.38 15.10 2.53
C VAL A 215 5.37 14.76 3.63
N THR A 216 5.36 13.49 4.04
CA THR A 216 4.53 12.99 5.16
C THR A 216 5.02 13.48 6.51
N GLY A 217 6.33 13.70 6.63
CA GLY A 217 6.94 14.32 7.79
C GLY A 217 8.39 14.73 7.53
N LEU A 218 8.92 15.53 8.45
CA LEU A 218 10.20 16.20 8.35
C LEU A 218 11.09 15.82 9.54
N VAL A 219 12.36 15.54 9.27
CA VAL A 219 13.38 15.32 10.28
C VAL A 219 14.40 16.46 10.20
N LEU A 220 14.62 17.14 11.31
CA LEU A 220 15.65 18.16 11.42
C LEU A 220 16.90 17.53 12.03
N ALA A 221 18.02 17.60 11.34
CA ALA A 221 19.30 17.05 11.79
C ALA A 221 20.38 18.14 11.81
N GLY A 222 21.32 18.09 12.76
CA GLY A 222 22.46 18.99 12.78
C GLY A 222 23.36 18.82 14.00
N SER A 223 24.60 19.32 13.91
CA SER A 223 25.63 19.19 14.95
C SER A 223 25.52 20.25 16.07
N ALA A 224 24.81 21.35 15.81
CA ALA A 224 24.66 22.47 16.74
C ALA A 224 23.18 22.82 17.01
N ASP A 225 22.95 23.84 17.84
CA ASP A 225 21.62 24.35 18.20
C ASP A 225 20.85 25.00 17.02
N PHE A 226 21.44 25.09 15.83
CA PHE A 226 20.78 25.65 14.65
C PHE A 226 19.45 24.98 14.30
N LYS A 227 19.34 23.66 14.53
CA LYS A 227 18.08 22.91 14.30
C LYS A 227 16.99 23.27 15.32
N THR A 228 17.40 23.56 16.56
CA THR A 228 16.52 24.00 17.64
C THR A 228 16.07 25.43 17.39
N GLU A 229 16.98 26.30 16.97
CA GLU A 229 16.70 27.68 16.57
C GLU A 229 15.74 27.72 15.37
N LEU A 230 15.94 26.89 14.35
CA LEU A 230 15.01 26.79 13.22
C LEU A 230 13.61 26.34 13.68
N SER A 231 13.52 25.31 14.52
CA SER A 231 12.24 24.78 15.01
C SER A 231 11.48 25.74 15.92
N GLN A 232 12.18 26.59 16.67
CA GLN A 232 11.57 27.57 17.58
C GLN A 232 11.33 28.92 16.92
N SER A 233 12.02 29.22 15.82
CA SER A 233 11.89 30.51 15.13
C SER A 233 10.56 30.63 14.39
N ASP A 234 9.96 31.82 14.47
CA ASP A 234 8.77 32.19 13.68
C ASP A 234 9.04 32.30 12.17
N MET A 235 10.31 32.15 11.75
CA MET A 235 10.71 32.20 10.35
C MET A 235 10.40 30.90 9.60
N PHE A 236 10.19 29.80 10.32
CA PHE A 236 9.86 28.52 9.70
C PHE A 236 8.36 28.41 9.41
N ASP A 237 8.01 27.93 8.22
CA ASP A 237 6.61 27.85 7.80
C ASP A 237 5.81 26.94 8.75
N GLN A 238 4.69 27.45 9.28
CA GLN A 238 3.85 26.74 10.25
C GLN A 238 3.35 25.39 9.72
N ARG A 239 3.15 25.26 8.40
CA ARG A 239 2.73 24.00 7.76
C ARG A 239 3.83 22.94 7.86
N LEU A 240 5.09 23.34 7.79
CA LEU A 240 6.25 22.45 7.96
C LEU A 240 6.54 22.16 9.43
N VAL A 241 6.37 23.15 10.32
CA VAL A 241 6.50 22.97 11.78
C VAL A 241 5.59 21.83 12.27
N ALA A 242 4.32 21.82 11.84
CA ALA A 242 3.35 20.78 12.20
C ALA A 242 3.71 19.37 11.69
N LYS A 243 4.69 19.27 10.78
CA LYS A 243 5.15 18.01 10.17
C LYS A 243 6.51 17.54 10.70
N ILE A 244 7.12 18.26 11.65
CA ILE A 244 8.36 17.81 12.29
C ILE A 244 8.08 16.56 13.13
N ILE A 245 8.76 15.46 12.81
CA ILE A 245 8.65 14.19 13.54
C ILE A 245 9.67 14.14 14.67
N LYS A 246 10.93 14.48 14.35
CA LYS A 246 12.05 14.33 15.27
C LYS A 246 13.15 15.31 14.92
N VAL A 247 13.83 15.80 15.95
CA VAL A 247 15.08 16.55 15.86
C VAL A 247 16.21 15.60 16.26
N VAL A 248 17.24 15.48 15.41
CA VAL A 248 18.33 14.53 15.57
C VAL A 248 19.67 15.27 15.63
N ASP A 249 20.49 14.90 16.60
CA ASP A 249 21.88 15.35 16.67
C ASP A 249 22.74 14.46 15.76
N VAL A 250 23.48 15.06 14.83
CA VAL A 250 24.44 14.35 13.97
C VAL A 250 25.81 14.99 14.05
N SER A 251 26.85 14.16 14.11
CA SER A 251 28.23 14.62 14.28
C SER A 251 28.85 15.08 12.95
N TYR A 252 28.36 14.54 11.84
CA TYR A 252 28.90 14.78 10.50
C TYR A 252 27.96 15.63 9.66
N CYS A 253 28.53 16.35 8.70
CA CYS A 253 27.80 17.17 7.73
C CYS A 253 27.71 16.48 6.36
N GLY A 254 26.83 17.00 5.49
CA GLY A 254 26.65 16.54 4.12
C GLY A 254 26.01 15.16 4.05
N GLU A 255 26.38 14.35 3.05
CA GLU A 255 25.80 13.03 2.83
C GLU A 255 26.09 12.04 3.97
N ASN A 256 27.24 12.15 4.62
CA ASN A 256 27.56 11.28 5.76
C ASN A 256 26.65 11.59 6.95
N GLY A 257 26.42 12.89 7.23
CA GLY A 257 25.43 13.33 8.21
C GLY A 257 24.00 12.93 7.85
N PHE A 258 23.65 12.99 6.57
CA PHE A 258 22.35 12.55 6.06
C PHE A 258 22.13 11.04 6.28
N ASN A 259 23.11 10.20 5.97
CA ASN A 259 23.02 8.75 6.22
C ASN A 259 22.87 8.45 7.72
N GLN A 260 23.64 9.13 8.57
CA GLN A 260 23.53 8.98 10.03
C GLN A 260 22.15 9.43 10.54
N ALA A 261 21.61 10.53 10.02
CA ALA A 261 20.28 11.01 10.36
C ALA A 261 19.19 9.99 9.97
N ILE A 262 19.34 9.32 8.82
CA ILE A 262 18.41 8.28 8.37
C ILE A 262 18.41 7.09 9.34
N GLU A 263 19.59 6.63 9.76
CA GLU A 263 19.72 5.50 10.69
C GLU A 263 19.09 5.84 12.06
N LEU A 264 19.38 7.02 12.61
CA LEU A 264 18.84 7.47 13.90
C LEU A 264 17.34 7.82 13.86
N ALA A 265 16.83 8.19 12.68
CA ALA A 265 15.41 8.48 12.48
C ALA A 265 14.59 7.24 12.12
N GLY A 266 15.21 6.15 11.66
CA GLY A 266 14.54 4.96 11.13
C GLY A 266 13.43 4.41 12.04
N GLU A 267 13.71 4.26 13.33
CA GLU A 267 12.73 3.80 14.32
C GLU A 267 11.53 4.77 14.43
N SER A 268 11.81 6.07 14.47
CA SER A 268 10.78 7.10 14.59
C SER A 268 9.93 7.24 13.33
N LEU A 269 10.52 7.01 12.15
CA LEU A 269 9.82 7.00 10.87
C LEU A 269 8.89 5.78 10.72
N ALA A 270 9.34 4.60 11.17
CA ALA A 270 8.49 3.40 11.23
C ALA A 270 7.27 3.62 12.13
N ASN A 271 7.44 4.37 13.22
CA ASN A 271 6.39 4.68 14.18
C ASN A 271 5.33 5.69 13.68
N VAL A 272 5.56 6.42 12.58
CA VAL A 272 4.65 7.48 12.12
C VAL A 272 3.25 6.94 11.82
N LYS A 273 3.13 5.75 11.23
CA LYS A 273 1.82 5.12 10.97
C LYS A 273 1.08 4.81 12.27
N PHE A 274 1.77 4.21 13.22
CA PHE A 274 1.22 3.90 14.54
C PHE A 274 0.83 5.16 15.33
N VAL A 275 1.58 6.25 15.19
CA VAL A 275 1.25 7.53 15.83
C VAL A 275 -0.01 8.15 15.21
N GLN A 276 -0.17 8.09 13.88
CA GLN A 276 -1.39 8.55 13.22
C GLN A 276 -2.61 7.73 13.64
N GLU A 277 -2.48 6.40 13.68
CA GLU A 277 -3.52 5.48 14.16
C GLU A 277 -3.90 5.74 15.62
N LYS A 278 -2.90 5.88 16.50
CA LYS A 278 -3.13 6.23 17.91
C LYS A 278 -3.86 7.55 18.05
N LYS A 279 -3.48 8.58 17.29
CA LYS A 279 -4.14 9.90 17.31
C LYS A 279 -5.58 9.84 16.78
N LEU A 280 -5.86 8.95 15.83
CA LEU A 280 -7.23 8.72 15.33
C LEU A 280 -8.10 8.07 16.41
N ILE A 281 -7.58 7.01 17.06
CA ILE A 281 -8.27 6.31 18.14
C ILE A 281 -8.43 7.22 19.36
N GLN A 282 -7.44 8.06 19.67
CA GLN A 282 -7.51 9.01 20.77
C GLN A 282 -8.63 10.03 20.55
N ARG A 283 -8.77 10.58 19.33
CA ARG A 283 -9.91 11.46 18.99
C ARG A 283 -11.25 10.77 19.22
N TYR A 284 -11.37 9.49 18.88
CA TYR A 284 -12.57 8.72 19.16
C TYR A 284 -12.83 8.55 20.68
N PHE A 285 -11.80 8.29 21.48
CA PHE A 285 -11.94 8.22 22.94
C PHE A 285 -12.21 9.59 23.60
N ASP A 286 -11.74 10.67 23.00
CA ASP A 286 -12.01 12.03 23.48
C ASP A 286 -13.52 12.35 23.34
N GLU A 287 -14.16 11.96 22.23
CA GLU A 287 -15.61 12.11 22.05
C GLU A 287 -16.42 11.29 23.06
N ILE A 288 -15.94 10.10 23.43
CA ILE A 288 -16.54 9.30 24.51
C ILE A 288 -16.35 10.00 25.86
N SER A 289 -15.15 10.49 26.15
CA SER A 289 -14.80 11.09 27.45
C SER A 289 -15.51 12.42 27.69
N GLN A 290 -15.84 13.14 26.62
CA GLN A 290 -16.55 14.43 26.67
C GLN A 290 -18.08 14.28 26.62
N ASP A 291 -18.61 13.05 26.52
CA ASP A 291 -20.05 12.76 26.43
C ASP A 291 -20.79 13.59 25.35
N THR A 292 -20.12 13.85 24.22
CA THR A 292 -20.70 14.67 23.12
C THR A 292 -21.83 13.96 22.38
N GLY A 293 -21.96 12.64 22.57
CA GLY A 293 -22.90 11.77 21.85
C GLY A 293 -22.54 11.51 20.39
N LYS A 294 -21.38 12.00 19.91
CA LYS A 294 -20.93 11.89 18.51
C LYS A 294 -20.07 10.64 18.26
N TYR A 295 -20.47 9.51 18.81
CA TYR A 295 -19.79 8.24 18.60
C TYR A 295 -20.82 7.11 18.47
N CYS A 296 -20.44 6.06 17.74
CA CYS A 296 -21.21 4.82 17.67
C CYS A 296 -20.24 3.64 17.77
N PHE A 297 -20.67 2.57 18.45
CA PHE A 297 -19.91 1.33 18.55
C PHE A 297 -20.86 0.15 18.35
N GLY A 298 -20.33 -0.99 17.91
CA GLY A 298 -21.14 -2.16 17.59
C GLY A 298 -21.64 -2.15 16.15
N ILE A 299 -21.86 -3.35 15.60
CA ILE A 299 -22.10 -3.54 14.17
C ILE A 299 -23.45 -2.95 13.75
N ASP A 300 -24.50 -3.25 14.49
CA ASP A 300 -25.87 -2.84 14.14
C ASP A 300 -26.05 -1.33 14.21
N ASP A 301 -25.50 -0.69 15.25
CA ASP A 301 -25.62 0.76 15.43
C ASP A 301 -24.71 1.52 14.45
N THR A 302 -23.52 1.00 14.14
CA THR A 302 -22.66 1.58 13.10
C THR A 302 -23.31 1.48 11.72
N LEU A 303 -23.97 0.35 11.39
CA LEU A 303 -24.67 0.19 10.12
C LEU A 303 -25.89 1.11 10.00
N LYS A 304 -26.69 1.24 11.06
CA LYS A 304 -27.79 2.21 11.09
C LYS A 304 -27.29 3.65 10.91
N ALA A 305 -26.22 4.02 11.63
CA ALA A 305 -25.63 5.35 11.50
C ALA A 305 -25.08 5.60 10.08
N LEU A 306 -24.54 4.56 9.44
CA LEU A 306 -24.07 4.62 8.06
C LEU A 306 -25.22 4.78 7.06
N ASP A 307 -26.33 4.05 7.24
CA ASP A 307 -27.53 4.17 6.41
C ASP A 307 -28.20 5.54 6.55
N LEU A 308 -28.13 6.14 7.75
CA LEU A 308 -28.58 7.50 8.01
C LEU A 308 -27.60 8.58 7.49
N GLY A 309 -26.40 8.20 7.03
CA GLY A 309 -25.38 9.14 6.55
C GLY A 309 -24.77 10.02 7.64
N ALA A 310 -24.87 9.63 8.92
CA ALA A 310 -24.44 10.42 10.07
C ALA A 310 -22.97 10.20 10.47
N VAL A 311 -22.23 9.34 9.73
CA VAL A 311 -20.86 8.95 10.05
C VAL A 311 -19.86 9.78 9.23
N GLU A 312 -19.02 10.57 9.91
CA GLU A 312 -17.91 11.30 9.28
C GLU A 312 -16.70 10.37 9.03
N THR A 313 -16.27 9.64 10.06
CA THR A 313 -15.11 8.74 9.99
C THR A 313 -15.48 7.35 10.47
N LEU A 314 -15.32 6.35 9.59
CA LEU A 314 -15.54 4.94 9.92
C LEU A 314 -14.20 4.27 10.30
N ILE A 315 -14.07 3.86 11.56
CA ILE A 315 -12.90 3.12 12.05
C ILE A 315 -13.22 1.63 12.04
N VAL A 316 -12.48 0.84 11.28
CA VAL A 316 -12.67 -0.61 11.16
C VAL A 316 -11.38 -1.34 11.50
N TRP A 317 -11.47 -2.38 12.31
CA TRP A 317 -10.33 -3.26 12.59
C TRP A 317 -10.05 -4.19 11.42
N GLU A 318 -8.77 -4.34 11.05
CA GLU A 318 -8.34 -5.11 9.87
C GLU A 318 -8.77 -6.59 9.92
N ASN A 319 -8.72 -7.20 11.12
CA ASN A 319 -9.03 -8.62 11.32
C ASN A 319 -10.45 -8.83 11.87
N LEU A 320 -11.43 -8.07 11.37
CA LEU A 320 -12.83 -8.23 11.78
C LEU A 320 -13.39 -9.58 11.30
N ASP A 321 -13.64 -10.50 12.24
CA ASP A 321 -14.23 -11.83 12.00
C ASP A 321 -15.77 -11.80 11.90
N VAL A 322 -16.27 -10.93 11.01
CA VAL A 322 -17.71 -10.78 10.74
C VAL A 322 -17.97 -11.02 9.26
N THR A 323 -18.84 -11.99 8.97
CA THR A 323 -19.25 -12.29 7.59
C THR A 323 -20.63 -11.71 7.33
N ARG A 324 -20.72 -10.82 6.34
CA ARG A 324 -22.00 -10.31 5.82
C ARG A 324 -22.55 -11.27 4.77
N TYR A 325 -23.65 -11.94 5.09
CA TYR A 325 -24.41 -12.72 4.13
C TYR A 325 -25.51 -11.86 3.52
N VAL A 326 -25.60 -11.89 2.19
CA VAL A 326 -26.73 -11.37 1.45
C VAL A 326 -27.42 -12.57 0.83
N LEU A 327 -28.59 -12.92 1.36
CA LEU A 327 -29.37 -14.06 0.92
C LEU A 327 -30.61 -13.54 0.20
N ARG A 328 -30.88 -14.07 -0.98
CA ARG A 328 -32.11 -13.76 -1.71
C ARG A 328 -33.18 -14.76 -1.31
N ASN A 329 -34.34 -14.26 -0.86
CA ASN A 329 -35.47 -15.11 -0.51
C ASN A 329 -36.17 -15.61 -1.80
N ALA A 330 -36.94 -16.70 -1.69
CA ALA A 330 -37.68 -17.28 -2.81
C ALA A 330 -38.68 -16.30 -3.47
N ALA A 331 -39.14 -15.29 -2.72
CA ALA A 331 -40.00 -14.21 -3.20
C ALA A 331 -39.24 -13.02 -3.84
N GLY A 332 -37.92 -13.12 -4.00
CA GLY A 332 -37.10 -12.13 -4.71
C GLY A 332 -36.56 -10.97 -3.86
N GLY A 333 -36.93 -10.88 -2.58
CA GLY A 333 -36.37 -9.88 -1.64
C GLY A 333 -35.01 -10.29 -1.08
N ASP A 334 -34.08 -9.34 -1.00
CA ASP A 334 -32.76 -9.54 -0.42
C ASP A 334 -32.81 -9.35 1.10
N TYR A 335 -32.38 -10.37 1.85
CA TYR A 335 -32.21 -10.32 3.30
C TYR A 335 -30.71 -10.25 3.64
N HIS A 336 -30.36 -9.31 4.51
CA HIS A 336 -29.01 -9.18 5.06
C HIS A 336 -28.96 -9.89 6.41
N SER A 337 -28.08 -10.88 6.55
CA SER A 337 -27.80 -11.50 7.85
C SER A 337 -26.31 -11.42 8.15
N LEU A 338 -25.95 -10.88 9.30
CA LEU A 338 -24.58 -10.87 9.80
C LEU A 338 -24.41 -12.05 10.75
N LYS A 339 -23.40 -12.88 10.53
CA LYS A 339 -22.95 -13.84 11.57
C LYS A 339 -21.60 -13.38 12.08
N GLN A 340 -21.50 -13.15 13.38
CA GLN A 340 -20.22 -13.19 14.06
C GLN A 340 -19.73 -14.64 14.02
N GLY A 341 -18.44 -14.85 13.68
CA GLY A 341 -17.82 -16.15 13.85
C GLY A 341 -17.97 -16.56 15.33
N ALA A 342 -18.80 -17.56 15.60
CA ALA A 342 -18.93 -18.10 16.94
C ALA A 342 -17.55 -18.61 17.37
N ARG A 343 -16.97 -18.01 18.41
CA ARG A 343 -16.03 -18.76 19.26
C ARG A 343 -16.85 -19.88 19.87
N GLU A 344 -16.76 -21.07 19.30
CA GLU A 344 -17.15 -22.30 19.99
C GLU A 344 -16.45 -22.32 21.36
N GLY A 345 -17.23 -22.31 22.44
CA GLY A 345 -16.70 -22.62 23.77
C GLY A 345 -16.82 -21.56 24.86
N GLN A 346 -17.96 -20.86 25.00
CA GLN A 346 -18.43 -20.47 26.34
C GLN A 346 -19.94 -20.69 26.46
N ARG A 347 -20.33 -21.94 26.74
CA ARG A 347 -21.61 -22.22 27.40
C ARG A 347 -21.52 -21.60 28.81
N LYS A 348 -22.10 -20.40 28.99
CA LYS A 348 -22.59 -19.99 30.30
C LYS A 348 -23.77 -20.90 30.63
N ILE A 349 -23.51 -21.88 31.48
CA ILE A 349 -24.56 -22.58 32.22
C ILE A 349 -24.97 -21.62 33.34
N HIS A 350 -26.14 -21.01 33.20
CA HIS A 350 -26.87 -20.45 34.35
C HIS A 350 -27.74 -21.57 34.90
N GLY A 351 -27.63 -21.77 36.21
CA GLY A 351 -28.40 -22.68 37.05
C GLY A 351 -27.96 -22.45 38.48
#